data_AF-A0A0H5C8U9-F1
#
_entry.id   AF-A0A0H5C8U9-F1
#
_cell.length_a   1.000
_cell.length_b   1.000
_cell.length_c   1.000
_cell.angle_alpha   90.00
_cell.angle_beta   90.00
_cell.angle_gamma   90.00
#
_symmetry.space_group_name_H-M   'P 1'
#
loop_
_entity.id
_entity.type
_entity.pdbx_description
1 polymer ?
#
loop_
_entity_poly.entity_id
_entity_poly.type
_entity_poly.pdbx_seq_one_letter_code
_entity_poly.pdbx_strand_id
1 'polypeptide(L)'
;MSDRRPNPPGWVPPRAPYNPYDPSDKRPPQGYPSEFTTPGGHYNQLKETMKKLQYHSIPQSEIYPGQFKQLRRVQNYSKFYRGASLAVKVGTAGVVVYSMFIHKWEGDNVFSRFYQWRCRVQAMLFGINAVKPEDVNPAKQMRLGNADVDTNIDSSVGLQRPHKKHMLEAERRKQLEELQ
;
A
#
# COMPACT_ATOMS: atom_id res chain seq x y z
N MET A 1 42.45 19.60 21.19
CA MET A 1 42.80 21.00 20.86
C MET A 1 44.32 21.07 20.84
N SER A 2 44.94 21.33 19.69
CA SER A 2 46.41 21.32 19.57
C SER A 2 46.97 22.72 19.83
N ASP A 3 47.74 22.87 20.90
CA ASP A 3 48.56 24.05 21.23
C ASP A 3 49.70 24.23 20.21
N ARG A 4 49.38 24.75 19.01
CA ARG A 4 50.40 25.20 18.06
C ARG A 4 50.58 26.70 18.19
N ARG A 5 51.83 27.14 18.41
CA ARG A 5 52.20 28.55 18.32
C ARG A 5 51.77 29.11 16.95
N PRO A 6 51.22 30.34 16.90
CA PRO A 6 50.88 30.98 15.64
C PRO A 6 52.15 31.16 14.79
N ASN A 7 52.00 30.95 13.49
CA ASN A 7 53.09 31.11 12.54
C ASN A 7 53.50 32.59 12.46
N PRO A 8 54.80 32.88 12.20
CA PRO A 8 55.28 34.26 12.12
C PRO A 8 54.62 35.03 10.96
N PRO A 9 54.54 36.37 11.04
CA PRO A 9 53.99 37.19 9.96
C PRO A 9 54.82 37.00 8.67
N GLY A 10 54.14 36.67 7.57
CA GLY A 10 54.78 36.33 6.29
C GLY A 10 55.06 34.83 6.10
N TRP A 11 54.72 33.98 7.07
CA TRP A 11 54.84 32.54 6.90
C TRP A 11 53.82 32.02 5.89
N VAL A 12 54.32 31.35 4.85
CA VAL A 12 53.53 30.64 3.85
C VAL A 12 53.74 29.15 4.08
N PRO A 13 52.67 28.32 4.17
CA PRO A 13 52.84 26.88 4.31
C PRO A 13 53.66 26.33 3.14
N PRO A 14 54.70 25.51 3.38
CA PRO A 14 55.46 24.91 2.31
C PRO A 14 54.52 24.08 1.44
N ARG A 15 54.38 24.44 0.16
CA ARG A 15 53.66 23.63 -0.83
C ARG A 15 54.54 22.46 -1.24
N ALA A 16 53.91 21.39 -1.73
CA ALA A 16 54.62 20.23 -2.21
C ALA A 16 55.66 20.66 -3.27
N PRO A 17 56.93 20.22 -3.15
CA PRO A 17 58.02 20.68 -4.01
C PRO A 17 57.88 20.22 -5.46
N TYR A 18 56.93 19.32 -5.74
CA TYR A 18 56.73 18.74 -7.06
C TYR A 18 55.27 18.91 -7.52
N ASN A 19 55.11 19.03 -8.83
CA ASN A 19 53.81 18.91 -9.48
C ASN A 19 53.48 17.43 -9.68
N PRO A 20 52.37 16.91 -9.14
CA PRO A 20 51.98 15.52 -9.41
C PRO A 20 51.66 15.26 -10.89
N TYR A 21 51.42 16.31 -11.70
CA TYR A 21 51.13 16.21 -13.13
C TYR A 21 52.33 16.52 -14.04
N ASP A 22 53.45 16.99 -13.48
CA ASP A 22 54.69 17.22 -14.21
C ASP A 22 55.90 16.86 -13.31
N PRO A 23 56.46 15.65 -13.49
CA PRO A 23 57.60 15.18 -12.71
C PRO A 23 58.87 16.02 -12.90
N SER A 24 58.93 16.86 -13.94
CA SER A 24 60.07 17.71 -14.26
C SER A 24 59.96 19.14 -13.73
N ASP A 25 58.80 19.49 -13.15
CA ASP A 25 58.51 20.84 -12.63
C ASP A 25 59.38 21.17 -11.41
N LYS A 26 60.36 22.05 -11.61
CA LYS A 26 61.21 22.62 -10.56
C LYS A 26 60.56 23.90 -10.04
N ARG A 27 59.62 23.74 -9.11
CA ARG A 27 58.90 24.87 -8.53
C ARG A 27 59.79 25.71 -7.60
N PRO A 28 59.71 27.05 -7.67
CA PRO A 28 60.34 27.91 -6.67
C PRO A 28 59.65 27.72 -5.30
N PRO A 29 60.34 27.94 -4.17
CA PRO A 29 59.78 27.75 -2.83
C PRO A 29 58.50 28.55 -2.58
N GLN A 30 58.38 29.72 -3.22
CA GLN A 30 57.22 30.60 -3.13
C GLN A 30 56.10 30.27 -4.13
N GLY A 31 56.28 29.32 -5.06
CA GLY A 31 55.33 29.01 -6.15
C GLY A 31 55.39 29.99 -7.34
N TYR A 32 54.72 29.67 -8.44
CA TYR A 32 54.72 30.54 -9.62
C TYR A 32 53.83 31.78 -9.41
N PRO A 33 54.25 32.99 -9.83
CA PRO A 33 53.45 34.22 -9.73
C PRO A 33 52.06 34.12 -10.37
N SER A 34 51.92 33.28 -11.41
CA SER A 34 50.66 33.00 -12.12
C SER A 34 49.61 32.29 -11.26
N GLU A 35 50.03 31.60 -10.19
CA GLU A 35 49.12 30.94 -9.25
C GLU A 35 48.47 31.93 -8.27
N PHE A 36 49.08 33.11 -8.09
CA PHE A 36 48.63 34.16 -7.16
C PHE A 36 47.86 35.27 -7.86
N THR A 37 47.99 35.37 -9.17
CA THR A 37 47.24 36.34 -9.95
C THR A 37 45.80 35.85 -10.08
N THR A 38 44.86 36.64 -9.56
CA THR A 38 43.43 36.37 -9.74
C THR A 38 43.17 36.26 -11.24
N PRO A 39 42.61 35.15 -11.75
CA PRO A 39 42.44 34.96 -13.19
C PRO A 39 41.50 36.03 -13.74
N GLY A 40 42.07 37.02 -14.42
CA GLY A 40 41.34 38.10 -15.07
C GLY A 40 40.84 37.62 -16.43
N GLY A 41 39.52 37.43 -16.57
CA GLY A 41 38.89 37.26 -17.89
C GLY A 41 37.64 36.38 -17.93
N HIS A 42 37.65 35.23 -17.24
CA HIS A 42 36.58 34.22 -17.41
C HIS A 42 35.66 34.06 -16.19
N TYR A 43 35.89 34.82 -15.11
CA TYR A 43 35.11 34.68 -13.88
C TYR A 43 33.61 35.01 -14.09
N ASN A 44 33.30 36.02 -14.91
CA ASN A 44 31.93 36.41 -15.19
C ASN A 44 31.19 35.34 -16.01
N GLN A 45 31.86 34.75 -17.01
CA GLN A 45 31.32 33.63 -17.81
C GLN A 45 31.11 32.38 -16.94
N LEU A 46 32.03 32.09 -16.03
CA LEU A 46 31.90 31.01 -15.06
C LEU A 46 30.70 31.23 -14.11
N LYS A 47 30.53 32.46 -13.61
CA LYS A 47 29.41 32.82 -12.74
C LYS A 47 28.07 32.68 -13.46
N GLU A 48 28.00 33.09 -14.72
CA GLU A 48 26.79 32.94 -15.55
C GLU A 48 26.46 31.47 -15.85
N THR A 49 27.47 30.67 -16.19
CA THR A 49 27.29 29.22 -16.44
C THR A 49 26.85 28.49 -15.17
N MET A 50 27.44 28.80 -14.01
CA MET A 50 27.00 28.27 -12.72
C MET A 50 25.54 28.65 -12.40
N LYS A 51 25.14 29.89 -12.70
CA LYS A 51 23.75 30.35 -12.51
C LYS A 51 22.77 29.61 -13.44
N LYS A 52 23.14 29.39 -14.72
CA LYS A 52 22.34 28.61 -15.68
C LYS A 52 22.18 27.15 -15.27
N LEU A 53 23.23 26.56 -14.70
CA LEU A 53 23.23 25.19 -14.18
C LEU A 53 22.46 25.04 -12.86
N GLN A 54 21.89 26.12 -12.31
CA GLN A 54 21.30 26.15 -10.97
C GLN A 54 22.25 25.57 -9.92
N TYR A 55 23.55 25.85 -10.06
CA TYR A 55 24.55 25.36 -9.13
C TYR A 55 24.39 26.08 -7.79
N HIS A 56 23.94 25.34 -6.79
CA HIS A 56 23.93 25.81 -5.41
C HIS A 56 25.33 25.54 -4.83
N SER A 57 25.90 26.50 -4.11
CA SER A 57 27.17 26.27 -3.43
C SER A 57 27.01 25.09 -2.48
N ILE A 58 27.94 24.14 -2.55
CA ILE A 58 27.93 22.98 -1.67
C ILE A 58 28.06 23.51 -0.24
N PRO A 59 27.16 23.15 0.69
CA PRO A 59 27.27 23.60 2.07
C PRO A 59 28.57 23.10 2.68
N GLN A 60 29.18 23.87 3.58
CA GLN A 60 30.37 23.40 4.29
C GLN A 60 30.01 22.21 5.17
N SER A 61 30.98 21.31 5.36
CA SER A 61 30.78 20.13 6.17
C SER A 61 30.79 20.52 7.65
N GLU A 62 29.77 20.10 8.38
CA GLU A 62 29.65 20.34 9.82
C GLU A 62 30.69 19.53 10.61
N ILE A 63 31.13 18.39 10.07
CA ILE A 63 32.00 17.41 10.74
C ILE A 63 33.48 17.71 10.50
N TYR A 64 33.85 18.18 9.30
CA TYR A 64 35.23 18.45 8.91
C TYR A 64 35.41 19.93 8.53
N PRO A 65 36.01 20.75 9.42
CA PRO A 65 36.20 22.18 9.15
C PRO A 65 37.06 22.39 7.90
N GLY A 66 36.63 23.29 7.02
CA GLY A 66 37.31 23.61 5.77
C GLY A 66 37.05 22.63 4.62
N GLN A 67 36.23 21.60 4.81
CA GLN A 67 35.80 20.69 3.74
C GLN A 67 34.34 20.94 3.35
N PHE A 68 34.01 20.73 2.08
CA PHE A 68 32.63 20.81 1.59
C PHE A 68 31.88 19.50 1.87
N LYS A 69 30.57 19.60 2.15
CA LYS A 69 29.70 18.43 2.41
C LYS A 69 29.53 17.63 1.13
N GLN A 70 30.13 16.45 1.04
CA GLN A 70 29.90 15.54 -0.07
C GLN A 70 28.52 14.90 0.08
N LEU A 71 27.54 15.41 -0.67
CA LEU A 71 26.21 14.81 -0.72
C LEU A 71 26.29 13.52 -1.54
N ARG A 72 26.15 12.36 -0.89
CA ARG A 72 25.93 11.09 -1.59
C ARG A 72 24.60 11.19 -2.33
N ARG A 73 24.58 10.90 -3.64
CA ARG A 73 23.31 10.71 -4.36
C ARG A 73 22.55 9.55 -3.74
N VAL A 74 21.52 9.85 -2.95
CA VAL A 74 20.61 8.83 -2.43
C VAL A 74 19.60 8.51 -3.53
N GLN A 75 19.65 7.29 -4.08
CA GLN A 75 18.64 6.82 -5.02
C GLN A 75 17.32 6.55 -4.27
N ASN A 76 16.50 7.59 -4.08
CA ASN A 76 15.18 7.46 -3.46
C ASN A 76 14.16 6.78 -4.40
N TYR A 77 14.37 6.89 -5.71
CA TYR A 77 13.41 6.46 -6.72
C TYR A 77 13.22 4.93 -6.79
N SER A 78 14.26 4.14 -6.52
CA SER A 78 14.19 2.68 -6.71
C SER A 78 13.17 1.99 -5.79
N LYS A 79 13.05 2.45 -4.54
CA LYS A 79 12.09 1.91 -3.57
C LYS A 79 10.66 2.34 -3.90
N PHE A 80 10.47 3.59 -4.33
CA PHE A 80 9.16 4.10 -4.73
C PHE A 80 8.60 3.36 -5.95
N TYR A 81 9.39 3.22 -7.02
CA TYR A 81 8.94 2.49 -8.22
C TYR A 81 8.65 1.01 -7.93
N ARG A 82 9.42 0.37 -7.05
CA ARG A 82 9.13 -1.00 -6.61
C ARG A 82 7.79 -1.08 -5.89
N GLY A 83 7.51 -0.15 -4.97
CA GLY A 83 6.22 -0.05 -4.28
C GLY A 83 5.05 0.21 -5.25
N ALA A 84 5.22 1.16 -6.16
CA ALA A 84 4.22 1.48 -7.18
C ALA A 84 3.93 0.27 -8.09
N SER A 85 4.98 -0.44 -8.54
CA SER A 85 4.81 -1.63 -9.37
C SER A 85 4.07 -2.77 -8.64
N LEU A 86 4.31 -2.93 -7.34
CA LEU A 86 3.61 -3.91 -6.51
C LEU A 86 2.13 -3.53 -6.36
N ALA A 87 1.85 -2.27 -6.05
CA ALA A 87 0.49 -1.76 -5.89
C ALA A 87 -0.34 -1.96 -7.18
N VAL A 88 0.24 -1.67 -8.35
CA VAL A 88 -0.42 -1.88 -9.64
C VAL A 88 -0.73 -3.36 -9.86
N LYS A 89 0.21 -4.27 -9.58
CA LYS A 89 0.00 -5.72 -9.72
C LYS A 89 -1.09 -6.24 -8.79
N VAL A 90 -1.08 -5.81 -7.53
CA VAL A 90 -2.11 -6.20 -6.56
C VAL A 90 -3.48 -5.64 -6.95
N GLY A 91 -3.53 -4.37 -7.39
CA GLY A 91 -4.77 -3.74 -7.85
C GLY A 91 -5.36 -4.46 -9.06
N THR A 92 -4.55 -4.74 -10.09
CA THR A 92 -5.00 -5.47 -11.29
C THR A 92 -5.46 -6.89 -10.96
N ALA A 93 -4.70 -7.63 -10.14
CA ALA A 93 -5.12 -8.95 -9.68
C ALA A 93 -6.46 -8.89 -8.91
N GLY A 94 -6.62 -7.90 -8.04
CA GLY A 94 -7.86 -7.67 -7.30
C GLY A 94 -9.06 -7.39 -8.20
N VAL A 95 -8.90 -6.55 -9.23
CA VAL A 95 -9.96 -6.25 -10.21
C VAL A 95 -10.36 -7.49 -11.01
N VAL A 96 -9.39 -8.32 -11.43
CA VAL A 96 -9.68 -9.58 -12.16
C VAL A 96 -10.41 -10.58 -11.27
N VAL A 97 -9.97 -10.75 -10.02
CA VAL A 97 -10.65 -11.64 -9.07
C VAL A 97 -12.06 -11.14 -8.77
N TYR A 98 -12.24 -9.84 -8.57
CA TYR A 98 -13.54 -9.24 -8.35
C TYR A 98 -14.47 -9.44 -9.55
N SER A 99 -14.00 -9.17 -10.77
CA SER A 99 -14.84 -9.32 -11.96
C SER A 99 -15.23 -10.77 -12.23
N MET A 100 -14.31 -11.72 -12.07
CA MET A 100 -14.56 -13.13 -12.32
C MET A 100 -15.46 -13.79 -11.26
N PHE A 101 -15.22 -13.50 -9.98
CA PHE A 101 -15.86 -14.24 -8.88
C PHE A 101 -16.96 -13.47 -8.16
N ILE A 102 -16.91 -12.14 -8.13
CA ILE A 102 -17.87 -11.32 -7.37
C ILE A 102 -18.94 -10.74 -8.28
N HIS A 103 -18.60 -10.32 -9.51
CA HIS A 103 -19.53 -9.72 -10.46
C HIS A 103 -20.27 -10.76 -11.31
N LYS A 104 -19.58 -11.75 -11.88
CA LYS A 104 -20.21 -12.74 -12.77
C LYS A 104 -21.13 -13.75 -12.06
N TRP A 105 -20.94 -13.96 -10.76
CA TRP A 105 -21.62 -15.01 -9.99
C TRP A 105 -22.87 -14.55 -9.25
N GLU A 106 -23.57 -13.59 -9.84
CA GLU A 106 -24.82 -13.04 -9.33
C GLU A 106 -26.01 -13.83 -9.90
N GLY A 107 -26.48 -14.87 -9.20
CA GLY A 107 -27.82 -15.44 -9.47
C GLY A 107 -28.02 -16.95 -9.36
N ASP A 108 -27.01 -17.80 -9.53
CA ASP A 108 -27.30 -19.21 -9.85
C ASP A 108 -27.31 -20.20 -8.67
N ASN A 109 -26.77 -19.83 -7.49
CA ASN A 109 -26.76 -20.73 -6.33
C ASN A 109 -26.70 -19.96 -4.99
N VAL A 110 -27.87 -19.61 -4.45
CA VAL A 110 -28.05 -18.96 -3.14
C VAL A 110 -27.45 -19.81 -2.00
N PHE A 111 -27.39 -21.14 -2.17
CA PHE A 111 -26.82 -22.06 -1.19
C PHE A 111 -25.31 -22.29 -1.31
N SER A 112 -24.64 -21.71 -2.32
CA SER A 112 -23.19 -21.84 -2.46
C SER A 112 -22.46 -21.17 -1.29
N ARG A 113 -21.46 -21.86 -0.72
CA ARG A 113 -20.60 -21.31 0.34
C ARG A 113 -19.88 -20.03 -0.10
N PHE A 114 -19.55 -19.92 -1.38
CA PHE A 114 -18.90 -18.74 -1.94
C PHE A 114 -19.84 -17.54 -2.04
N TYR A 115 -21.10 -17.77 -2.43
CA TYR A 115 -22.13 -16.73 -2.46
C TYR A 115 -22.37 -16.16 -1.06
N GLN A 116 -22.48 -17.02 -0.04
CA GLN A 116 -22.63 -16.61 1.35
C GLN A 116 -21.41 -15.83 1.87
N TRP A 117 -20.20 -16.28 1.54
CA TRP A 117 -18.98 -15.55 1.89
C TRP A 117 -18.93 -14.17 1.23
N ARG A 118 -19.26 -14.07 -0.06
CA ARG A 118 -19.38 -12.80 -0.79
C ARG A 118 -20.39 -11.86 -0.12
N CYS A 119 -21.59 -12.35 0.19
CA CYS A 119 -22.63 -11.59 0.89
C CYS A 119 -22.16 -11.08 2.26
N ARG A 120 -21.38 -11.88 3.01
CA ARG A 120 -20.78 -11.44 4.28
C ARG A 120 -19.72 -10.35 4.09
N VAL A 121 -18.84 -10.51 3.12
CA VAL A 121 -17.81 -9.51 2.79
C VAL A 121 -18.45 -8.22 2.29
N GLN A 122 -19.47 -8.31 1.43
CA GLN A 122 -20.21 -7.17 0.92
C GLN A 122 -20.98 -6.45 2.04
N ALA A 123 -21.62 -7.19 2.95
CA ALA A 123 -22.26 -6.61 4.13
C ALA A 123 -21.26 -5.93 5.09
N MET A 124 -20.03 -6.45 5.20
CA MET A 124 -18.97 -5.84 6.00
C MET A 124 -18.45 -4.54 5.37
N LEU A 125 -18.32 -4.49 4.04
CA LEU A 125 -17.77 -3.34 3.31
C LEU A 125 -18.81 -2.23 3.04
N PHE A 126 -20.03 -2.59 2.66
CA PHE A 126 -21.08 -1.65 2.21
C PHE A 126 -22.27 -1.55 3.17
N GLY A 127 -22.26 -2.30 4.28
CA GLY A 127 -23.37 -2.36 5.23
C GLY A 127 -24.50 -3.30 4.81
N ILE A 128 -25.41 -3.59 5.74
CA ILE A 128 -26.47 -4.61 5.61
C ILE A 128 -27.52 -4.21 4.56
N ASN A 129 -27.65 -2.92 4.23
CA ASN A 129 -28.66 -2.43 3.27
C ASN A 129 -28.35 -2.83 1.82
N ALA A 130 -27.09 -3.16 1.51
CA ALA A 130 -26.66 -3.52 0.16
C ALA A 130 -26.88 -5.01 -0.16
N VAL A 131 -27.29 -5.83 0.81
CA VAL A 131 -27.42 -7.28 0.68
C VAL A 131 -28.73 -7.72 1.33
N LYS A 132 -29.45 -8.66 0.72
CA LYS A 132 -30.64 -9.21 1.37
C LYS A 132 -30.24 -9.94 2.66
N PRO A 133 -30.84 -9.63 3.82
CA PRO A 133 -30.40 -10.19 5.10
C PRO A 133 -30.59 -11.71 5.19
N GLU A 134 -31.52 -12.24 4.42
CA GLU A 134 -31.82 -13.67 4.23
C GLU A 134 -30.65 -14.46 3.60
N ASP A 135 -29.90 -13.84 2.69
CA ASP A 135 -28.77 -14.48 1.99
C ASP A 135 -27.52 -14.59 2.87
N VAL A 136 -27.37 -13.71 3.86
CA VAL A 136 -26.20 -13.65 4.75
C VAL A 136 -26.18 -14.82 5.75
N ASN A 137 -27.36 -15.27 6.18
CA ASN A 137 -27.55 -16.33 7.18
C ASN A 137 -28.77 -17.22 6.85
N PRO A 138 -28.65 -18.16 5.88
CA PRO A 138 -29.77 -19.02 5.49
C PRO A 138 -30.27 -19.93 6.62
N ALA A 139 -29.40 -20.25 7.59
CA ALA A 139 -29.76 -21.05 8.76
C ALA A 139 -30.77 -20.36 9.69
N LYS A 140 -30.86 -19.03 9.68
CA LYS A 140 -31.90 -18.31 10.43
C LYS A 140 -33.27 -18.46 9.76
N GLN A 141 -33.33 -18.54 8.44
CA GLN A 141 -34.57 -18.70 7.67
C GLN A 141 -35.19 -20.09 7.87
N MET A 142 -34.38 -21.15 7.91
CA MET A 142 -34.87 -22.51 8.22
C MET A 142 -35.43 -22.64 9.64
N ARG A 143 -35.03 -21.77 10.58
CA ARG A 143 -35.57 -21.73 11.95
C ARG A 143 -36.83 -20.89 12.08
N LEU A 144 -37.19 -20.08 11.07
CA LEU A 144 -38.47 -19.37 11.02
C LEU A 144 -39.65 -20.25 10.56
N GLY A 145 -39.41 -21.53 10.22
CA GLY A 145 -40.47 -22.51 9.96
C GLY A 145 -41.25 -22.97 11.20
N ASN A 146 -40.96 -22.40 12.38
CA ASN A 146 -41.72 -22.58 13.62
C ASN A 146 -42.40 -21.28 14.10
N ALA A 147 -42.55 -20.29 13.22
CA ALA A 147 -43.48 -19.19 13.46
C ALA A 147 -44.85 -19.64 12.98
N ASP A 148 -45.87 -19.52 13.84
CA ASP A 148 -47.27 -19.84 13.58
C ASP A 148 -47.74 -19.18 12.27
N VAL A 149 -47.66 -19.91 11.17
CA VAL A 149 -48.29 -19.53 9.91
C VAL A 149 -49.69 -20.09 9.97
N ASP A 150 -50.68 -19.19 10.10
CA ASP A 150 -52.08 -19.47 9.82
C ASP A 150 -52.20 -20.13 8.43
N THR A 151 -52.25 -21.46 8.40
CA THR A 151 -52.45 -22.22 7.17
C THR A 151 -53.93 -22.22 6.79
N ASN A 152 -54.38 -21.11 6.22
CA ASN A 152 -55.58 -21.05 5.39
C ASN A 152 -55.15 -20.77 3.93
N ILE A 153 -54.36 -21.67 3.37
CA ILE A 153 -54.07 -21.70 1.94
C ILE A 153 -54.78 -22.93 1.38
N ASP A 154 -56.01 -22.71 0.92
CA ASP A 154 -56.73 -23.62 0.03
C ASP A 154 -55.88 -23.87 -1.22
N SER A 155 -55.07 -24.93 -1.17
CA SER A 155 -54.35 -25.43 -2.34
C SER A 155 -54.92 -26.81 -2.68
N SER A 156 -55.57 -26.90 -3.84
CA SER A 156 -56.27 -28.07 -4.39
C SER A 156 -55.38 -29.29 -4.67
N VAL A 157 -54.11 -29.27 -4.25
CA VAL A 157 -53.11 -30.31 -4.51
C VAL A 157 -52.32 -30.70 -3.23
N GLY A 158 -52.57 -30.04 -2.09
CA GLY A 158 -51.96 -30.40 -0.82
C GLY A 158 -52.82 -31.39 -0.04
N LEU A 159 -52.34 -32.60 0.21
CA LEU A 159 -52.98 -33.52 1.14
C LEU A 159 -52.95 -32.87 2.54
N GLN A 160 -54.10 -32.45 3.06
CA GLN A 160 -54.18 -31.85 4.39
C GLN A 160 -53.69 -32.87 5.43
N ARG A 161 -52.76 -32.46 6.28
CA ARG A 161 -52.34 -33.29 7.42
C ARG A 161 -53.53 -33.43 8.37
N PRO A 162 -53.83 -34.63 8.88
CA PRO A 162 -54.97 -34.83 9.75
C PRO A 162 -54.81 -33.98 11.01
N HIS A 163 -55.83 -33.17 11.31
CA HIS A 163 -55.86 -32.38 12.53
C HIS A 163 -55.98 -33.32 13.74
N LYS A 164 -55.50 -32.88 14.91
CA LYS A 164 -55.54 -33.67 16.16
C LYS A 164 -56.95 -34.17 16.51
N LYS A 165 -57.99 -33.45 16.09
CA LYS A 165 -59.41 -33.83 16.23
C LYS A 165 -59.76 -35.08 15.41
N HIS A 166 -59.26 -35.17 14.17
CA HIS A 166 -59.51 -36.31 13.28
C HIS A 166 -58.80 -37.56 13.79
N MET A 167 -57.62 -37.42 14.39
CA MET A 167 -56.93 -38.55 15.02
C MET A 167 -57.69 -39.09 16.24
N LEU A 168 -58.17 -38.19 17.11
CA LEU A 168 -58.98 -38.57 18.28
C LEU A 168 -60.30 -39.26 17.89
N GLU A 169 -60.95 -38.81 16.81
CA GLU A 169 -62.17 -39.44 16.33
C GLU A 169 -61.90 -40.82 15.71
N ALA A 170 -60.80 -40.97 14.98
CA ALA A 170 -60.36 -42.25 14.43
C ALA A 170 -60.05 -43.26 15.56
N GLU A 171 -59.35 -42.84 16.61
CA GLU A 171 -59.08 -43.67 17.79
C GLU A 171 -60.38 -44.10 18.47
N ARG A 172 -61.34 -43.18 18.64
CA ARG A 172 -62.64 -43.50 19.23
C ARG A 172 -63.41 -44.54 18.41
N ARG A 173 -63.42 -44.43 17.08
CA ARG A 173 -64.09 -45.41 16.21
C ARG A 173 -63.42 -46.78 16.29
N LYS A 174 -62.10 -46.82 16.30
CA LYS A 174 -61.34 -48.06 16.42
C LYS A 174 -61.65 -48.80 17.73
N GLN A 175 -61.76 -48.05 18.84
CA GLN A 175 -62.14 -48.63 20.14
C GLN A 175 -63.57 -49.19 20.14
N LEU A 176 -64.50 -48.59 19.40
CA LEU A 176 -65.87 -49.10 19.29
C LEU A 176 -65.95 -50.38 18.46
N GLU A 177 -65.15 -50.49 17.40
CA GLU A 177 -65.05 -51.72 16.59
C GLU A 177 -64.38 -52.87 17.37
N GLU A 178 -63.37 -52.57 18.20
CA GLU A 178 -62.71 -53.58 19.05
C GLU A 178 -63.60 -54.06 20.21
N LEU A 179 -64.66 -53.32 20.57
CA LEU A 179 -65.60 -53.65 21.64
C LEU A 179 -66.88 -54.36 21.14
N GLN A 180 -67.06 -54.49 19.83
CA GLN A 180 -68.14 -55.29 19.21
C GLN A 180 -67.70 -56.73 18.95
#